data_AF-A0A0B6Y0S7-F1
#
_entry.id   AF-A0A0B6Y0S7-F1
#
_cell.length_a   1.000
_cell.length_b   1.000
_cell.length_c   1.000
_cell.angle_alpha   90.00
_cell.angle_beta   90.00
_cell.angle_gamma   90.00
#
_symmetry.space_group_name_H-M   'P 1'
#
loop_
_entity.id
_entity.type
_entity.pdbx_description
1 polymer ?
#
loop_
_entity_poly.entity_id
_entity_poly.type
_entity_poly.pdbx_seq_one_letter_code
_entity_poly.pdbx_strand_id
1 'polypeptide(L)'
;MELFSCPYHTSSYCLLKTGTKPGPTKGASFYICGHCPFSKCTKLPTVHCTVHKTHMLELQSIVNLKNSSEQLRKYYRCPARNAGESWCGYTTIPKTPTIILEDHRDQNLVKSDLKESQHKLQ
;
A
#
# COMPACT_ATOMS: atom_id res chain seq x y z
N MET A 1 4.19 1.39 7.48
CA MET A 1 3.72 1.85 6.15
C MET A 1 3.38 0.60 5.37
N GLU A 2 2.22 0.57 4.73
CA GLU A 2 1.72 -0.64 4.08
C GLU A 2 2.08 -0.63 2.59
N LEU A 3 2.28 -1.82 2.02
CA LEU A 3 2.43 -2.04 0.58
C LEU A 3 1.06 -2.40 0.02
N PHE A 4 0.65 -1.74 -1.06
CA PHE A 4 -0.63 -2.02 -1.69
C PHE A 4 -0.47 -2.13 -3.20
N SER A 5 -1.00 -3.20 -3.79
CA SER A 5 -1.09 -3.37 -5.26
C SER A 5 -2.55 -3.36 -5.67
N CYS A 6 -2.89 -2.73 -6.78
CA CYS A 6 -4.28 -2.70 -7.22
C CYS A 6 -4.71 -4.09 -7.76
N PRO A 7 -6.01 -4.43 -7.72
CA PRO A 7 -6.49 -5.74 -8.18
C PRO A 7 -6.18 -6.04 -9.65
N TYR A 8 -6.00 -5.00 -10.47
CA TYR A 8 -5.76 -5.11 -11.91
C TYR A 8 -4.28 -5.16 -12.31
N HIS A 9 -3.38 -4.70 -11.42
CA HIS A 9 -1.94 -4.62 -11.68
C HIS A 9 -1.18 -5.00 -10.41
N THR A 10 -0.74 -6.25 -10.36
CA THR A 10 -0.05 -6.85 -9.20
C THR A 10 1.47 -6.76 -9.29
N SER A 11 2.01 -6.49 -10.47
CA SER A 11 3.46 -6.41 -10.74
C SER A 11 4.14 -5.18 -10.14
N SER A 12 3.38 -4.17 -9.70
CA SER A 12 3.90 -2.94 -9.11
C SER A 12 3.02 -2.46 -7.96
N TYR A 13 3.62 -1.73 -7.02
CA TYR A 13 2.91 -1.13 -5.90
C TYR A 13 2.24 0.19 -6.32
N CYS A 14 1.07 0.46 -5.75
CA CYS A 14 0.38 1.74 -5.84
C CYS A 14 1.17 2.84 -5.12
N LEU A 15 0.98 4.07 -5.56
CA LEU A 15 1.54 5.24 -4.90
C LEU A 15 0.64 5.66 -3.74
N LEU A 16 1.23 6.08 -2.63
CA LEU A 16 0.48 6.68 -1.53
C LEU A 16 0.44 8.20 -1.73
N LYS A 17 -0.75 8.74 -1.96
CA LYS A 17 -1.01 10.17 -2.13
C LYS A 17 -1.69 10.73 -0.89
N THR A 18 -1.31 11.95 -0.54
CA THR A 18 -1.94 12.75 0.51
C THR A 18 -2.64 13.95 -0.12
N GLY A 19 -3.89 14.20 0.24
CA GLY A 19 -4.56 15.45 -0.14
C GLY A 19 -3.96 16.64 0.61
N THR A 20 -3.16 17.46 -0.07
CA THR A 20 -2.53 18.65 0.54
C THR A 20 -3.32 19.93 0.29
N LYS A 21 -4.18 19.95 -0.73
CA LYS A 21 -4.99 21.10 -1.13
C LYS A 21 -6.31 21.16 -0.34
N PRO A 22 -6.90 22.36 -0.14
CA PRO A 22 -8.25 22.49 0.39
C PRO A 22 -9.26 21.67 -0.40
N GLY A 23 -10.13 20.96 0.32
CA GLY A 23 -11.16 20.10 -0.26
C GLY A 23 -11.46 18.88 0.61
N PRO A 24 -12.37 17.99 0.16
CA PRO A 24 -12.83 16.83 0.92
C PRO A 24 -11.72 15.84 1.29
N THR A 25 -10.63 15.82 0.52
CA THR A 25 -9.50 14.92 0.72
C THR A 25 -8.34 15.56 1.49
N LYS A 26 -8.48 16.82 1.96
CA LYS A 26 -7.40 17.51 2.69
C LYS A 26 -7.04 16.72 3.95
N GLY A 27 -5.77 16.34 4.07
CA GLY A 27 -5.25 15.54 5.18
C GLY A 27 -5.56 14.05 5.08
N ALA A 28 -6.31 13.59 4.07
CA ALA A 28 -6.57 12.18 3.84
C ALA A 28 -5.46 11.54 3.00
N SER A 29 -5.17 10.28 3.32
CA SER A 29 -4.21 9.44 2.59
C SER A 29 -4.96 8.39 1.75
N PHE A 30 -4.50 8.14 0.54
CA PHE A 30 -5.11 7.15 -0.36
C PHE A 30 -4.07 6.56 -1.33
N TYR A 31 -4.23 5.28 -1.65
CA TYR A 31 -3.47 4.62 -2.69
C TYR A 31 -4.03 4.94 -4.06
N ILE A 32 -3.15 5.17 -5.04
CA ILE A 32 -3.51 5.35 -6.45
C ILE A 32 -2.68 4.40 -7.32
N CYS A 33 -3.32 3.77 -8.31
CA CYS A 33 -2.60 2.98 -9.30
C CYS A 33 -1.89 3.90 -10.32
N GLY A 34 -0.70 3.51 -10.76
CA GLY A 34 0.03 4.22 -11.82
C GLY A 34 -0.46 3.93 -13.24
N HIS A 35 -1.28 2.88 -13.43
CA HIS A 35 -1.66 2.36 -14.75
C HIS A 35 -3.17 2.39 -15.02
N CYS A 36 -4.01 2.60 -13.99
CA CYS A 36 -5.45 2.68 -14.16
C CYS A 36 -6.10 3.63 -13.13
N PRO A 37 -7.41 3.94 -13.26
CA PRO A 37 -8.12 4.86 -12.36
C PRO A 37 -8.37 4.34 -10.94
N PHE A 38 -7.85 3.16 -10.57
CA PHE A 38 -8.07 2.59 -9.24
C PHE A 38 -7.50 3.49 -8.14
N SER A 39 -8.30 3.72 -7.09
CA SER A 39 -7.86 4.36 -5.86
C SER A 39 -8.51 3.73 -4.62
N LYS A 40 -7.82 3.79 -3.48
CA LYS A 40 -8.28 3.23 -2.20
C LYS A 40 -7.90 4.13 -1.03
N CYS A 41 -8.87 4.61 -0.26
CA CYS A 41 -8.61 5.36 0.97
C CYS A 41 -7.85 4.50 2.00
N THR A 42 -7.00 5.12 2.80
CA THR A 42 -6.29 4.46 3.91
C THR A 42 -6.31 5.33 5.16
N LYS A 43 -6.18 4.69 6.32
CA LYS A 43 -6.05 5.35 7.64
C LYS A 43 -4.61 5.73 7.98
N LEU A 44 -3.67 5.56 7.05
CA LEU A 44 -2.28 5.93 7.28
C LEU A 44 -2.16 7.44 7.59
N PRO A 45 -1.44 7.81 8.66
CA PRO A 45 -1.26 9.19 9.02
C PRO A 45 -0.46 9.93 7.95
N THR A 46 -0.78 11.21 7.77
CA THR A 46 0.04 12.10 6.96
C THR A 46 1.36 12.36 7.66
N VAL A 47 2.44 12.44 6.89
CA VAL A 47 3.79 12.66 7.41
C VAL A 47 4.39 13.91 6.78
N HIS A 48 5.23 14.61 7.55
CA HIS A 48 5.97 15.79 7.05
C HIS A 48 7.14 15.36 6.17
N CYS A 49 7.51 16.22 5.24
CA CYS A 49 8.73 16.04 4.46
C CYS A 49 9.94 16.19 5.37
N THR A 50 10.85 15.21 5.31
CA THR A 50 12.11 15.23 6.06
C THR A 50 13.05 16.35 5.60
N VAL A 51 12.95 16.75 4.32
CA VAL A 51 13.74 17.83 3.72
C VAL A 51 13.06 19.18 3.94
N HIS A 52 11.76 19.29 3.66
CA HIS A 52 11.00 20.53 3.81
C HIS A 52 10.01 20.42 4.98
N LYS A 53 10.48 20.64 6.21
CA LYS A 53 9.73 20.36 7.45
C LYS A 53 8.37 21.07 7.54
N THR A 54 8.19 22.20 6.85
CA THR A 54 6.94 22.96 6.80
C THR A 54 5.89 22.38 5.85
N HIS A 55 6.25 21.37 5.04
CA HIS A 55 5.39 20.78 4.04
C HIS A 55 5.09 19.32 4.34
N MET A 56 3.83 18.93 4.18
CA MET A 56 3.42 17.53 4.20
C MET A 56 3.92 16.80 2.94
N LEU A 57 4.21 15.50 3.08
CA LEU A 57 4.41 14.65 1.91
C LEU A 57 3.11 14.56 1.12
N GLU A 58 3.20 14.85 -0.17
CA GLU A 58 2.10 14.76 -1.12
C GLU A 58 2.06 13.39 -1.78
N LEU A 59 3.23 12.82 -2.08
CA LEU A 59 3.32 11.58 -2.84
C LEU A 59 4.48 10.72 -2.35
N GLN A 60 4.23 9.43 -2.26
CA GLN A 60 5.21 8.40 -1.91
C GLN A 60 5.09 7.22 -2.88
N SER A 61 6.23 6.64 -3.25
CA SER A 61 6.29 5.48 -4.15
C SER A 61 7.28 4.45 -3.63
N ILE A 62 6.97 3.17 -3.79
CA ILE A 62 7.81 2.06 -3.34
C ILE A 62 8.20 1.22 -4.55
N VAL A 63 9.50 0.96 -4.69
CA VAL A 63 10.08 0.27 -5.83
C VAL A 63 10.96 -0.87 -5.35
N ASN A 64 10.84 -2.02 -6.02
CA ASN A 64 11.74 -3.16 -5.83
C ASN A 64 13.17 -2.77 -6.25
N LEU A 65 14.15 -3.03 -5.39
CA LEU A 65 15.55 -2.90 -5.76
C LEU A 65 15.96 -4.12 -6.59
N LYS A 66 16.42 -3.89 -7.83
CA LYS A 66 16.79 -4.95 -8.77
C LYS A 66 17.83 -5.94 -8.23
N ASN A 67 18.71 -5.47 -7.33
CA ASN A 67 19.82 -6.25 -6.78
C ASN A 67 19.62 -6.64 -5.31
N SER A 68 18.40 -6.52 -4.76
CA SER A 68 18.12 -6.91 -3.37
C SER A 68 16.79 -7.63 -3.24
N SER A 69 16.88 -8.90 -2.86
CA SER A 69 15.72 -9.73 -2.50
C SER A 69 15.03 -9.28 -1.22
N GLU A 70 15.68 -8.46 -0.38
CA GLU A 70 15.23 -8.11 0.97
C GLU A 70 14.91 -6.63 1.18
N GLN A 71 15.23 -5.76 0.23
CA GLN A 71 15.06 -4.32 0.41
C GLN A 71 14.17 -3.69 -0.68
N LEU A 72 13.40 -2.69 -0.26
CA LEU A 72 12.65 -1.79 -1.12
C LEU A 72 13.22 -0.39 -1.01
N ARG A 73 13.02 0.41 -2.06
CA ARG A 73 13.29 1.84 -2.01
C ARG A 73 11.98 2.60 -1.97
N LYS A 74 11.83 3.42 -0.93
CA LYS A 74 10.70 4.33 -0.75
C LYS A 74 11.12 5.74 -1.15
N TYR A 75 10.52 6.28 -2.19
CA TYR A 75 10.66 7.66 -2.62
C TYR A 75 9.56 8.53 -2.02
N TYR A 76 9.86 9.81 -1.80
CA TYR A 76 8.90 10.77 -1.26
C TYR A 76 9.04 12.16 -1.89
N ARG A 77 7.91 12.86 -2.03
CA ARG A 77 7.82 14.22 -2.57
C ARG A 77 6.80 15.04 -1.78
N CYS A 78 7.10 16.33 -1.60
CA CYS A 78 6.17 17.33 -1.07
C CYS A 78 5.85 18.42 -2.12
N PRO A 79 4.83 19.26 -1.88
CA PRO A 79 4.42 20.31 -2.82
C PRO A 79 5.42 21.44 -3.03
N ALA A 80 6.43 21.60 -2.16
CA ALA A 80 7.48 22.60 -2.33
C ALA A 80 8.36 22.38 -3.59
N ARG A 81 8.24 21.20 -4.23
CA ARG A 81 8.93 20.88 -5.49
C ARG A 81 8.07 21.26 -6.68
N ASN A 82 8.66 21.94 -7.66
CA ASN A 82 7.97 22.35 -8.89
C ASN A 82 7.58 21.15 -9.77
N ALA A 83 6.64 21.35 -10.69
CA ALA A 83 6.35 20.36 -11.72
C ALA A 83 7.62 20.10 -12.57
N GLY A 84 7.97 18.84 -12.82
CA GLY A 84 9.21 18.44 -13.50
C GLY A 84 10.41 18.18 -12.58
N GLU A 85 10.39 18.64 -11.34
CA GLU A 85 11.45 18.32 -10.37
C GLU A 85 11.31 16.90 -9.80
N SER A 86 12.46 16.28 -9.50
CA SER A 86 12.55 14.92 -8.95
C SER A 86 11.96 14.79 -7.54
N TRP A 87 11.90 13.54 -7.05
CA TRP A 87 11.58 13.22 -5.65
C TRP A 87 12.42 14.03 -4.66
N CYS A 88 11.86 14.38 -3.50
CA CYS A 88 12.60 15.05 -2.43
C CYS A 88 13.74 14.18 -1.89
N GLY A 89 13.55 12.86 -1.89
CA GLY A 89 14.56 11.90 -1.48
C GLY A 89 14.01 10.48 -1.51
N TYR A 90 14.83 9.56 -1.00
CA TYR A 90 14.44 8.18 -0.78
C TYR A 90 15.00 7.63 0.53
N THR A 91 14.41 6.54 1.00
CA THR A 91 14.94 5.71 2.08
C THR A 91 14.82 4.24 1.69
N THR A 92 15.66 3.38 2.24
CA THR A 92 15.54 1.93 2.08
C THR A 92 14.73 1.37 3.24
N ILE A 93 13.81 0.47 2.92
CA ILE A 93 12.99 -0.24 3.91
C ILE A 93 13.10 -1.74 3.65
N PRO A 94 13.05 -2.58 4.68
CA PRO A 94 13.01 -4.02 4.49
C PRO A 94 11.71 -4.42 3.75
N LYS A 95 11.79 -5.47 2.94
CA LYS A 95 10.66 -6.22 2.38
C LYS A 95 10.01 -7.07 3.49
N THR A 96 9.71 -6.49 4.63
CA THR A 96 9.00 -7.24 5.66
C THR A 96 7.59 -7.52 5.14
N PRO A 97 7.10 -8.76 5.23
CA PRO A 97 5.77 -9.10 4.76
C PRO A 97 4.74 -8.53 5.74
N THR A 98 4.26 -7.31 5.52
CA THR A 98 2.89 -6.99 5.91
C THR A 98 2.00 -7.47 4.78
N ILE A 99 1.90 -8.80 4.64
CA ILE A 99 0.85 -9.43 3.84
C ILE A 99 -0.43 -9.15 4.60
N ILE A 100 -1.16 -8.10 4.20
CA ILE A 100 -2.60 -8.12 4.44
C ILE A 100 -3.13 -8.94 3.27
N LEU A 101 -3.36 -10.23 3.54
CA LEU A 101 -4.30 -11.03 2.77
C LEU A 101 -5.63 -10.30 2.93
N GLU A 102 -6.00 -9.43 1.99
CA GLU A 102 -7.41 -9.16 1.80
C GLU A 102 -7.98 -10.43 1.20
N ASP A 103 -8.46 -11.27 2.10
CA ASP A 103 -9.10 -12.55 1.87
C ASP A 103 -10.36 -12.33 1.03
N HIS A 104 -10.18 -12.33 -0.29
CA HIS A 104 -11.25 -12.41 -1.27
C HIS A 104 -11.20 -13.78 -1.95
N ARG A 105 -11.33 -14.85 -1.15
CA ARG A 105 -11.85 -16.12 -1.63
C ARG A 105 -12.24 -17.02 -0.47
N ASP A 106 -13.51 -16.97 -0.06
CA ASP A 106 -14.27 -18.19 0.26
C ASP A 106 -15.76 -17.90 0.45
N GLN A 107 -16.52 -18.03 -0.64
CA GLN A 107 -17.84 -18.65 -0.54
C GLN A 107 -17.85 -19.81 -1.53
N ASN A 108 -18.03 -21.01 -0.97
CA ASN A 108 -18.11 -22.33 -1.62
C ASN A 108 -16.80 -23.13 -1.70
N LEU A 109 -16.45 -23.85 -0.64
CA LEU A 109 -16.40 -25.33 -0.65
C LEU A 109 -16.08 -25.92 0.75
N VAL A 110 -17.09 -26.09 1.62
CA VAL A 110 -17.04 -27.14 2.65
C VAL A 110 -18.44 -27.76 2.77
N LYS A 111 -18.77 -28.62 1.80
CA LYS A 111 -19.50 -29.87 2.02
C LYS A 111 -18.44 -30.92 1.67
N SER A 112 -18.09 -31.91 2.46
CA SER A 112 -18.77 -32.62 3.52
C SER A 112 -17.72 -33.63 3.99
N ASP A 113 -17.45 -33.75 5.29
CA ASP A 113 -16.91 -34.98 5.86
C ASP A 113 -17.01 -34.93 7.38
N LEU A 114 -18.21 -35.27 7.88
CA LEU A 114 -18.39 -35.71 9.25
C LEU A 114 -19.07 -37.09 9.20
N LYS A 115 -18.26 -38.13 8.99
CA LYS A 115 -18.59 -39.47 9.49
C LYS A 115 -17.69 -39.74 10.67
N GLU A 116 -18.12 -39.22 11.81
CA GLU A 116 -17.60 -39.62 13.10
C GLU A 116 -18.20 -40.98 13.44
N SER A 117 -17.35 -41.99 13.34
CA SER A 117 -17.56 -43.32 13.91
C SER A 117 -17.64 -43.21 15.43
N GLN A 118 -18.85 -43.37 15.98
CA GLN A 118 -19.05 -43.72 17.37
C GLN A 118 -19.50 -45.17 17.52
N HIS A 119 -19.06 -45.71 18.64
CA HIS A 119 -18.87 -47.10 19.01
C HIS A 119 -20.16 -47.72 19.58
N LYS A 120 -20.30 -49.05 19.44
CA LYS A 120 -21.04 -50.02 20.28
C LYS A 120 -22.01 -49.48 21.34
N LEU A 121 -23.26 -49.99 21.36
CA LEU A 121 -23.76 -50.93 22.40
C LEU A 121 -25.23 -51.34 22.14
N GLN A 122 -25.50 -52.61 22.45
CA GLN A 122 -26.75 -53.40 22.42
C GLN A 122 -27.11 -54.08 21.10
#